data_AF-Q5A2J5-F1
#
_entry.id   AF-Q5A2J5-F1
#
_cell.length_a   1.000
_cell.length_b   1.000
_cell.length_c   1.000
_cell.angle_alpha   90.00
_cell.angle_beta   90.00
_cell.angle_gamma   90.00
#
_symmetry.space_group_name_H-M   'P 1'
#
loop_
_entity.id
_entity.type
_entity.pdbx_description
1 polymer ?
#
loop_
_entity_poly.entity_id
_entity_poly.type
_entity_poly.pdbx_seq_one_letter_code
_entity_poly.pdbx_strand_id
1 'polypeptide(L)'
;MLRTLLLLLVLSFPLAFSLPDQSQSCVTNMNIPFTGYKIEYQLNLQRFEGSYHLLYCNDNKLLYDVNLNNSIPWTLPINFSSLSSENSNTLVLARRKSFALRSIPIFMPNTLIGSLYYGEGLDNIQFKPLNNTSTLQSIPLLASNIFRNWVELNYKLNFIYHVPILTTPGVDSKRFNFGFFESNKIENNWNKYISIQEEYNYNYDSRVFIRHAIDNALGHVSLMINGSKLLRWKFNQINLSGKETAIADKIWWKFILLSRVMKEDVFSNMIRKFDSFFRY
;
A
#
# COMPACT_ATOMS: atom_id res chain seq x y z
N MET A 1 24.30 -42.43 -8.32
CA MET A 1 23.83 -41.38 -9.25
C MET A 1 22.30 -41.35 -9.38
N LEU A 2 21.62 -42.50 -9.55
CA LEU A 2 20.15 -42.55 -9.69
C LEU A 2 19.36 -41.99 -8.49
N ARG A 3 19.85 -42.19 -7.25
CA ARG A 3 19.18 -41.70 -6.02
C ARG A 3 19.16 -40.17 -5.88
N THR A 4 20.22 -39.49 -6.31
CA THR A 4 20.31 -38.02 -6.27
C THR A 4 19.41 -37.38 -7.33
N LEU A 5 19.29 -38.01 -8.50
CA LEU A 5 18.39 -37.55 -9.57
C LEU A 5 16.92 -37.65 -9.13
N LEU A 6 16.56 -38.74 -8.43
CA LEU A 6 15.20 -38.95 -7.92
C LEU A 6 14.82 -37.92 -6.83
N LEU A 7 15.76 -37.59 -5.93
CA LEU A 7 15.57 -36.54 -4.91
C LEU A 7 15.37 -35.16 -5.53
N LEU A 8 16.15 -34.81 -6.57
CA LEU A 8 15.99 -33.56 -7.30
C LEU A 8 14.64 -33.48 -8.03
N LEU A 9 14.15 -34.60 -8.58
CA LEU A 9 12.85 -34.69 -9.26
C LEU A 9 11.67 -34.59 -8.27
N VAL A 10 11.80 -35.21 -7.09
CA VAL A 10 10.79 -35.12 -6.02
C VAL A 10 10.76 -33.73 -5.38
N LEU A 11 11.89 -33.02 -5.32
CA LEU A 11 11.94 -31.62 -4.90
C LEU A 11 11.43 -30.66 -5.98
N SER A 12 11.66 -30.95 -7.27
CA SER A 12 11.22 -30.09 -8.36
C SER A 12 9.72 -30.18 -8.63
N PHE A 13 9.07 -31.32 -8.38
CA PHE A 13 7.63 -31.49 -8.59
C PHE A 13 6.78 -30.50 -7.77
N PRO A 14 6.91 -30.38 -6.43
CA PRO A 14 6.15 -29.39 -5.67
C PRO A 14 6.53 -27.95 -6.01
N LEU A 15 7.78 -27.70 -6.43
CA LEU A 15 8.25 -26.38 -6.90
C LEU A 15 7.65 -25.99 -8.27
N ALA A 16 7.40 -26.95 -9.15
CA ALA A 16 6.79 -26.73 -10.46
C ALA A 16 5.26 -26.56 -10.37
N PHE A 17 4.62 -27.18 -9.37
CA PHE A 17 3.18 -27.07 -9.12
C PHE A 17 2.80 -25.96 -8.13
N SER A 18 3.76 -25.39 -7.40
CA SER A 18 3.57 -24.08 -6.76
C SER A 18 3.73 -22.99 -7.81
N LEU A 19 2.76 -22.88 -8.73
CA LEU A 19 2.62 -21.64 -9.49
C LEU A 19 2.53 -20.49 -8.46
N PRO A 20 3.27 -19.39 -8.67
CA PRO A 20 3.22 -18.22 -7.80
C PRO A 20 1.82 -17.63 -7.86
N ASP A 21 0.96 -18.06 -6.92
CA ASP A 21 -0.38 -17.56 -6.78
C ASP A 21 -0.31 -16.25 -5.98
N GLN A 22 -0.22 -15.14 -6.70
CA GLN A 22 -0.29 -13.79 -6.13
C GLN A 22 -1.60 -13.53 -5.35
N SER A 23 -2.56 -14.46 -5.35
CA SER A 23 -3.73 -14.42 -4.47
C SER A 23 -3.37 -14.38 -2.98
N GLN A 24 -2.12 -14.70 -2.59
CA GLN A 24 -1.66 -14.43 -1.22
C GLN A 24 -1.83 -12.95 -0.84
N SER A 25 -1.67 -12.01 -1.79
CA SER A 25 -1.96 -10.59 -1.57
C SER A 25 -3.41 -10.33 -1.15
N CYS A 26 -4.35 -11.17 -1.56
CA CYS A 26 -5.77 -11.04 -1.27
C CYS A 26 -6.16 -11.61 0.10
N VAL A 27 -5.45 -12.62 0.60
CA VAL A 27 -5.75 -13.26 1.89
C VAL A 27 -5.46 -12.30 3.06
N THR A 28 -6.52 -11.77 3.70
CA THR A 28 -6.39 -11.00 4.96
C THR A 28 -6.68 -11.85 6.20
N ASN A 29 -7.49 -12.88 6.06
CA ASN A 29 -7.86 -13.81 7.11
C ASN A 29 -8.18 -15.14 6.43
N MET A 30 -7.64 -16.24 6.94
CA MET A 30 -7.94 -17.57 6.42
C MET A 30 -9.42 -17.93 6.56
N ASN A 31 -10.12 -17.32 7.54
CA ASN A 31 -11.50 -17.67 7.89
C ASN A 31 -12.55 -16.75 7.25
N ILE A 32 -12.15 -15.61 6.68
CA ILE A 32 -13.09 -14.63 6.12
C ILE A 32 -12.57 -14.22 4.74
N PRO A 33 -13.29 -14.53 3.65
CA PRO A 33 -12.89 -14.12 2.31
C PRO A 33 -12.86 -12.60 2.18
N PHE A 34 -11.89 -12.10 1.41
CA PHE A 34 -11.74 -10.70 1.10
C PHE A 34 -12.15 -10.42 -0.34
N THR A 35 -13.07 -9.47 -0.49
CA THR A 35 -13.49 -8.89 -1.78
C THR A 35 -13.33 -7.38 -1.70
N GLY A 36 -12.58 -6.79 -2.64
CA GLY A 36 -12.29 -5.36 -2.66
C GLY A 36 -10.91 -5.02 -3.23
N TYR A 37 -10.45 -3.79 -2.97
CA TYR A 37 -9.20 -3.26 -3.53
C TYR A 37 -8.09 -3.21 -2.48
N LYS A 38 -6.86 -3.45 -2.92
CA LYS A 38 -5.65 -3.27 -2.11
C LYS A 38 -4.60 -2.51 -2.88
N ILE A 39 -3.81 -1.72 -2.16
CA ILE A 39 -2.59 -1.16 -2.70
C ILE A 39 -1.43 -1.76 -1.92
N GLU A 40 -0.49 -2.34 -2.65
CA GLU A 40 0.74 -2.87 -2.10
C GLU A 40 1.96 -2.29 -2.81
N TYR A 41 3.11 -2.46 -2.19
CA TYR A 41 4.39 -2.15 -2.77
C TYR A 41 5.18 -3.45 -2.95
N GLN A 42 5.61 -3.72 -4.18
CA GLN A 42 6.36 -4.93 -4.54
C GLN A 42 7.81 -4.54 -4.78
N LEU A 43 8.76 -5.13 -4.04
CA LEU A 43 10.21 -4.99 -4.28
C LEU A 43 10.74 -6.20 -5.02
N ASN A 44 11.40 -6.01 -6.16
CA ASN A 44 12.32 -7.02 -6.66
C ASN A 44 13.63 -6.98 -5.85
N LEU A 45 13.87 -7.99 -5.00
CA LEU A 45 15.05 -8.03 -4.12
C LEU A 45 16.37 -8.16 -4.89
N GLN A 46 16.36 -8.72 -6.10
CA GLN A 46 17.58 -8.87 -6.91
C GLN A 46 17.97 -7.57 -7.59
N ARG A 47 16.99 -6.82 -8.12
CA ARG A 47 17.23 -5.54 -8.82
C ARG A 47 17.18 -4.33 -7.90
N PHE A 48 16.61 -4.51 -6.72
CA PHE A 48 16.29 -3.44 -5.79
C PHE A 48 15.43 -2.34 -6.42
N GLU A 49 14.46 -2.77 -7.23
CA GLU A 49 13.48 -1.91 -7.91
C GLU A 49 12.10 -2.28 -7.41
N GLY A 50 11.31 -1.29 -7.01
CA GLY A 50 9.98 -1.53 -6.49
C GLY A 50 8.93 -0.60 -7.07
N SER A 51 7.72 -1.12 -7.17
CA SER A 51 6.55 -0.45 -7.72
C SER A 51 5.35 -0.61 -6.79
N TYR A 52 4.42 0.33 -6.87
CA TYR A 52 3.11 0.21 -6.25
C TYR A 52 2.15 -0.52 -7.20
N HIS A 53 1.27 -1.32 -6.64
CA HIS A 53 0.31 -2.12 -7.38
C HIS A 53 -1.08 -1.92 -6.79
N LEU A 54 -2.08 -1.67 -7.65
CA LEU A 54 -3.49 -1.71 -7.29
C LEU A 54 -4.05 -3.08 -7.65
N LEU A 55 -4.48 -3.80 -6.63
CA LEU A 55 -5.02 -5.14 -6.74
C LEU A 55 -6.53 -5.12 -6.55
N TYR A 56 -7.24 -5.92 -7.33
CA TYR A 56 -8.63 -6.27 -7.05
C TYR A 56 -8.73 -7.74 -6.72
N CYS A 57 -9.36 -8.01 -5.59
CA CYS A 57 -9.57 -9.33 -5.05
C CYS A 57 -11.06 -9.63 -5.02
N ASN A 58 -11.42 -10.85 -5.39
CA ASN A 58 -12.76 -11.39 -5.22
C ASN A 58 -12.66 -12.76 -4.55
N ASP A 59 -13.27 -12.92 -3.37
CA ASP A 59 -13.20 -14.16 -2.58
C ASP A 59 -11.78 -14.69 -2.39
N ASN A 60 -10.87 -13.82 -1.92
CA ASN A 60 -9.43 -14.09 -1.76
C ASN A 60 -8.68 -14.42 -3.06
N LYS A 61 -9.31 -14.39 -4.24
CA LYS A 61 -8.62 -14.58 -5.53
C LYS A 61 -8.22 -13.24 -6.12
N LEU A 62 -6.98 -13.14 -6.58
CA LEU A 62 -6.53 -11.98 -7.34
C LEU A 62 -7.15 -12.04 -8.74
N LEU A 63 -7.91 -11.00 -9.10
CA LEU A 63 -8.51 -10.90 -10.43
C LEU A 63 -7.74 -9.94 -11.33
N TYR A 64 -7.19 -8.87 -10.76
CA TYR A 64 -6.43 -7.87 -11.51
C TYR A 64 -5.30 -7.32 -10.65
N ASP A 65 -4.17 -7.08 -11.31
CA ASP A 65 -3.00 -6.39 -10.77
C ASP A 65 -2.61 -5.28 -11.76
N VAL A 66 -2.79 -4.02 -11.34
CA VAL A 66 -2.43 -2.83 -12.11
C VAL A 66 -1.20 -2.18 -11.49
N ASN A 67 -0.10 -2.15 -12.25
CA ASN A 67 1.12 -1.45 -11.84
C ASN A 67 0.92 0.07 -11.87
N LEU A 68 1.17 0.72 -10.73
CA LEU A 68 1.05 2.16 -10.51
C LEU A 68 2.42 2.89 -10.61
N ASN A 69 3.48 2.18 -10.99
CA ASN A 69 4.87 2.66 -11.04
C ASN A 69 5.42 3.02 -9.64
N ASN A 70 6.21 4.10 -9.54
CA ASN A 70 7.01 4.41 -8.36
C ASN A 70 6.24 5.21 -7.29
N SER A 71 4.97 5.57 -7.53
CA SER A 71 4.15 6.34 -6.59
C SER A 71 2.68 6.03 -6.76
N ILE A 72 1.89 6.11 -5.69
CA ILE A 72 0.42 6.04 -5.79
C ILE A 72 -0.08 7.31 -6.52
N PRO A 73 -0.78 7.19 -7.66
CA PRO A 73 -1.22 8.31 -8.48
C PRO A 73 -2.50 8.93 -7.89
N TRP A 74 -2.33 9.63 -6.77
CA TRP A 74 -3.42 10.37 -6.12
C TRP A 74 -4.07 11.37 -7.07
N THR A 75 -5.39 11.48 -7.00
CA THR A 75 -6.25 12.37 -7.82
C THR A 75 -6.20 12.12 -9.33
N LEU A 76 -5.49 11.09 -9.80
CA LEU A 76 -5.42 10.71 -11.21
C LEU A 76 -6.34 9.50 -11.46
N PRO A 77 -7.00 9.43 -12.63
CA PRO A 77 -7.77 8.27 -13.03
C PRO A 77 -6.86 7.06 -13.26
N ILE A 78 -7.26 5.92 -12.70
CA ILE A 78 -6.61 4.62 -12.86
C ILE A 78 -7.60 3.71 -13.60
N ASN A 79 -7.27 3.36 -14.83
CA ASN A 79 -8.13 2.51 -15.66
C ASN A 79 -7.80 1.05 -15.39
N PHE A 80 -8.79 0.30 -14.89
CA PHE A 80 -8.59 -1.06 -14.44
C PHE A 80 -8.71 -2.11 -15.56
N SER A 81 -9.32 -1.75 -16.68
CA SER A 81 -9.39 -2.56 -17.90
C SER A 81 -9.16 -1.70 -19.13
N SER A 82 -8.30 -2.18 -20.04
CA SER A 82 -8.10 -1.56 -21.36
C SER A 82 -9.27 -1.82 -22.34
N LEU A 83 -10.22 -2.69 -21.97
CA LEU A 83 -11.39 -3.01 -22.77
C LEU A 83 -12.43 -1.91 -22.62
N SER A 84 -12.45 -1.04 -23.62
CA SER A 84 -13.22 0.21 -23.75
C SER A 84 -14.69 0.01 -24.11
N SER A 85 -15.37 -0.99 -23.54
CA SER A 85 -16.79 -1.26 -23.83
C SER A 85 -17.62 -1.32 -22.55
N GLU A 86 -18.40 -0.26 -22.35
CA GLU A 86 -19.68 -0.20 -21.64
C GLU A 86 -19.74 0.07 -20.14
N ASN A 87 -18.63 0.06 -19.37
CA ASN A 87 -18.62 0.65 -18.02
C ASN A 87 -17.21 1.16 -17.71
N SER A 88 -17.04 2.46 -17.45
CA SER A 88 -15.74 3.03 -17.09
C SER A 88 -15.29 2.46 -15.74
N ASN A 89 -14.44 1.42 -15.78
CA ASN A 89 -13.78 0.81 -14.62
C ASN A 89 -12.64 1.72 -14.12
N THR A 90 -12.93 2.99 -13.98
CA THR A 90 -11.97 4.04 -13.67
C THR A 90 -12.09 4.38 -12.21
N LEU A 91 -10.95 4.31 -11.53
CA LEU A 91 -10.84 4.54 -10.10
C LEU A 91 -10.01 5.79 -9.86
N VAL A 92 -10.42 6.61 -8.91
CA VAL A 92 -9.60 7.74 -8.45
C VAL A 92 -9.35 7.59 -6.96
N LEU A 93 -8.08 7.60 -6.58
CA LEU A 93 -7.67 7.57 -5.18
C LEU A 93 -7.52 9.00 -4.67
N ALA A 94 -8.05 9.29 -3.49
CA ALA A 94 -7.83 10.56 -2.81
C ALA A 94 -7.59 10.36 -1.32
N ARG A 95 -6.69 11.13 -0.74
CA ARG A 95 -6.31 11.10 0.66
C ARG A 95 -7.01 12.21 1.43
N ARG A 96 -7.11 12.03 2.74
CA ARG A 96 -7.44 13.12 3.66
C ARG A 96 -6.30 14.13 3.71
N LYS A 97 -6.64 15.38 4.02
CA LYS A 97 -5.71 16.50 4.23
C LYS A 97 -4.48 16.14 5.10
N SER A 98 -4.69 15.40 6.19
CA SER A 98 -3.63 14.99 7.13
C SER A 98 -2.58 14.03 6.54
N PHE A 99 -2.89 13.36 5.42
CA PHE A 99 -2.00 12.43 4.73
C PHE A 99 -1.52 12.95 3.37
N ALA A 100 -2.19 13.95 2.81
CA ALA A 100 -1.90 14.47 1.47
C ALA A 100 -0.49 15.08 1.33
N LEU A 101 0.05 15.64 2.42
CA LEU A 101 1.41 16.17 2.47
C LEU A 101 2.49 15.11 2.82
N ARG A 102 2.12 13.87 3.16
CA ARG A 102 3.08 12.80 3.45
C ARG A 102 3.65 12.23 2.15
N SER A 103 4.98 12.17 2.05
CA SER A 103 5.69 11.52 0.93
C SER A 103 5.93 10.03 1.14
N ILE A 104 5.84 9.55 2.38
CA ILE A 104 6.14 8.16 2.75
C ILE A 104 4.85 7.49 3.21
N PRO A 105 4.44 6.34 2.64
CA PRO A 105 3.17 5.70 2.96
C PRO A 105 3.26 4.82 4.22
N ILE A 106 3.77 5.39 5.32
CA ILE A 106 3.77 4.74 6.64
C ILE A 106 2.56 5.22 7.40
N PHE A 107 1.67 4.29 7.73
CA PHE A 107 0.42 4.56 8.41
C PHE A 107 0.20 3.59 9.56
N MET A 108 -0.54 4.04 10.58
CA MET A 108 -1.02 3.14 11.61
C MET A 108 -2.11 2.23 11.02
N PRO A 109 -2.02 0.89 11.20
CA PRO A 109 -3.01 -0.03 10.63
C PRO A 109 -4.44 0.35 11.00
N ASN A 110 -5.38 0.15 10.07
CA ASN A 110 -6.81 0.48 10.18
C ASN A 110 -7.12 1.99 10.31
N THR A 111 -6.15 2.88 10.07
CA THR A 111 -6.42 4.32 10.00
C THR A 111 -7.10 4.67 8.67
N LEU A 112 -8.16 5.48 8.69
CA LEU A 112 -8.76 6.03 7.47
C LEU A 112 -7.81 7.02 6.82
N ILE A 113 -7.23 6.62 5.69
CA ILE A 113 -6.27 7.42 4.90
C ILE A 113 -6.98 8.26 3.86
N GLY A 114 -8.05 7.73 3.25
CA GLY A 114 -8.64 8.34 2.07
C GLY A 114 -9.90 7.65 1.59
N SER A 115 -10.20 7.86 0.30
CA SER A 115 -11.33 7.32 -0.43
C SER A 115 -10.88 6.84 -1.80
N LEU A 116 -11.46 5.74 -2.26
CA LEU A 116 -11.44 5.26 -3.62
C LEU A 116 -12.78 5.61 -4.25
N TYR A 117 -12.74 6.52 -5.21
CA TYR A 117 -13.88 6.96 -5.98
C TYR A 117 -14.03 6.13 -7.24
N TYR A 118 -15.26 5.80 -7.58
CA TYR A 118 -15.63 5.05 -8.79
C TYR A 118 -17.01 5.52 -9.28
N GLY A 119 -17.25 5.36 -10.58
CA GLY A 119 -18.47 5.81 -11.24
C GLY A 119 -18.21 6.38 -12.62
N GLU A 120 -19.28 6.82 -13.27
CA GLU A 120 -19.21 7.39 -14.61
C GLU A 120 -18.53 8.76 -14.62
N GLY A 121 -17.78 9.04 -15.71
CA GLY A 121 -17.20 10.36 -15.96
C GLY A 121 -15.86 10.65 -15.28
N LEU A 122 -15.28 9.68 -14.57
CA LEU A 122 -13.99 9.85 -13.89
C LEU A 122 -12.78 9.97 -14.84
N ASP A 123 -12.88 9.42 -16.04
CA ASP A 123 -11.80 9.44 -17.05
C ASP A 123 -11.30 10.86 -17.38
N ASN A 124 -12.20 11.84 -17.31
CA ASN A 124 -11.94 13.21 -17.72
C ASN A 124 -11.95 14.20 -16.56
N ILE A 125 -11.87 13.74 -15.30
CA ILE A 125 -11.99 14.60 -14.11
C ILE A 125 -10.99 15.76 -14.07
N GLN A 126 -9.82 15.59 -14.71
CA GLN A 126 -8.79 16.62 -14.81
C GLN A 126 -9.15 17.74 -15.78
N PHE A 127 -9.99 17.45 -16.78
CA PHE A 127 -10.34 18.38 -17.87
C PHE A 127 -11.76 18.93 -17.73
N LYS A 128 -12.63 18.20 -17.03
CA LYS A 128 -14.02 18.58 -16.80
C LYS A 128 -14.37 18.31 -15.34
N PRO A 129 -14.66 19.35 -14.54
CA PRO A 129 -15.18 19.11 -13.19
C PRO A 129 -16.45 18.27 -13.31
N LEU A 130 -16.60 17.33 -12.36
CA LEU A 130 -17.73 16.41 -12.31
C LEU A 130 -19.04 17.21 -12.30
N ASN A 131 -19.94 16.90 -13.24
CA ASN A 131 -21.27 17.50 -13.23
C ASN A 131 -22.00 17.10 -11.94
N ASN A 132 -22.78 18.02 -11.36
CA ASN A 132 -23.56 17.79 -10.13
C ASN A 132 -24.50 16.58 -10.19
N THR A 133 -24.78 16.05 -11.38
CA THR A 133 -25.64 14.88 -11.62
C THR A 133 -24.90 13.54 -11.54
N SER A 134 -23.56 13.53 -11.53
CA SER A 134 -22.78 12.29 -11.43
C SER A 134 -22.82 11.75 -10.00
N THR A 135 -23.48 10.61 -9.81
CA THR A 135 -23.49 9.91 -8.51
C THR A 135 -22.16 9.17 -8.34
N LEU A 136 -21.14 9.89 -7.87
CA LEU A 136 -19.86 9.28 -7.51
C LEU A 136 -20.05 8.38 -6.31
N GLN A 137 -19.64 7.13 -6.46
CA GLN A 137 -19.57 6.19 -5.36
C GLN A 137 -18.17 6.26 -4.74
N SER A 138 -18.09 6.01 -3.44
CA SER A 138 -16.85 6.16 -2.68
C SER A 138 -16.70 5.03 -1.67
N ILE A 139 -15.52 4.41 -1.63
CA ILE A 139 -15.17 3.35 -0.67
C ILE A 139 -14.01 3.88 0.19
N PRO A 140 -14.05 3.74 1.52
CA PRO A 140 -12.95 4.21 2.35
C PRO A 140 -11.66 3.43 2.08
N LEU A 141 -10.54 4.14 2.06
CA LEU A 141 -9.20 3.57 1.99
C LEU A 141 -8.58 3.58 3.37
N LEU A 142 -8.32 2.38 3.90
CA LEU A 142 -7.72 2.18 5.20
C LEU A 142 -6.26 1.77 5.06
N ALA A 143 -5.44 2.17 6.01
CA ALA A 143 -4.08 1.69 6.14
C ALA A 143 -4.05 0.18 6.39
N SER A 144 -3.34 -0.56 5.55
CA SER A 144 -3.13 -1.99 5.77
C SER A 144 -2.03 -2.22 6.80
N ASN A 145 -1.95 -3.45 7.30
CA ASN A 145 -0.93 -3.82 8.27
C ASN A 145 0.37 -4.24 7.56
N ILE A 146 1.37 -3.34 7.55
CA ILE A 146 2.70 -3.54 6.96
C ILE A 146 3.40 -4.80 7.49
N PHE A 147 3.14 -5.26 8.72
CA PHE A 147 3.72 -6.51 9.26
C PHE A 147 3.28 -7.76 8.54
N ARG A 148 2.16 -7.70 7.81
CA ARG A 148 1.68 -8.79 6.97
C ARG A 148 2.40 -8.84 5.62
N ASN A 149 3.59 -8.27 5.55
CA ASN A 149 4.45 -8.41 4.39
C ASN A 149 4.95 -9.86 4.26
N TRP A 150 5.24 -10.30 3.05
CA TRP A 150 5.80 -11.63 2.75
C TRP A 150 6.81 -11.53 1.62
N VAL A 151 7.50 -12.64 1.35
CA VAL A 151 8.41 -12.78 0.24
C VAL A 151 7.92 -13.94 -0.61
N GLU A 152 7.83 -13.70 -1.91
CA GLU A 152 7.42 -14.68 -2.90
C GLU A 152 8.53 -14.89 -3.91
N LEU A 153 8.66 -16.11 -4.43
CA LEU A 153 9.52 -16.42 -5.57
C LEU A 153 8.64 -16.43 -6.82
N ASN A 154 8.83 -15.47 -7.72
CA ASN A 154 8.04 -15.45 -8.95
C ASN A 154 8.52 -16.50 -9.96
N TYR A 155 7.77 -16.67 -11.06
CA TYR A 155 8.08 -17.66 -12.12
C TYR A 155 9.44 -17.43 -12.81
N LYS A 156 10.03 -16.24 -12.69
CA LYS A 156 11.37 -15.91 -13.18
C LYS A 156 12.47 -16.19 -12.16
N LEU A 157 12.15 -16.83 -11.04
CA LEU A 157 13.04 -17.06 -9.90
C LEU A 157 13.54 -15.75 -9.25
N ASN A 158 12.78 -14.67 -9.38
CA ASN A 158 13.06 -13.43 -8.67
C ASN A 158 12.33 -13.44 -7.33
N PHE A 159 13.02 -13.05 -6.26
CA PHE A 159 12.39 -12.81 -4.97
C PHE A 159 11.69 -11.46 -4.97
N ILE A 160 10.38 -11.47 -4.77
CA ILE A 160 9.54 -10.29 -4.66
C ILE A 160 9.12 -10.11 -3.21
N TYR A 161 9.37 -8.94 -2.63
CA TYR A 161 8.94 -8.58 -1.28
C TYR A 161 7.66 -7.77 -1.37
N HIS A 162 6.57 -8.26 -0.80
CA HIS A 162 5.26 -7.62 -0.88
C HIS A 162 4.95 -6.88 0.42
N VAL A 163 4.62 -5.60 0.33
CA VAL A 163 4.27 -4.75 1.48
C VAL A 163 2.87 -4.20 1.31
N PRO A 164 1.89 -4.63 2.12
CA PRO A 164 0.55 -4.09 2.02
C PRO A 164 0.51 -2.66 2.58
N ILE A 165 -0.05 -1.72 1.82
CA ILE A 165 -0.06 -0.29 2.15
C ILE A 165 -1.48 0.18 2.48
N LEU A 166 -2.43 -0.06 1.58
CA LEU A 166 -3.83 0.34 1.73
C LEU A 166 -4.75 -0.82 1.40
N THR A 167 -5.94 -0.80 1.98
CA THR A 167 -7.00 -1.77 1.70
C THR A 167 -8.34 -1.06 1.83
N THR A 168 -9.29 -1.43 0.99
CA THR A 168 -10.69 -1.14 1.28
C THR A 168 -11.15 -2.06 2.41
N PRO A 169 -12.09 -1.64 3.27
CA PRO A 169 -12.85 -2.61 4.04
C PRO A 169 -13.54 -3.53 3.02
N GLY A 170 -13.38 -4.84 3.18
CA GLY A 170 -13.94 -5.77 2.20
C GLY A 170 -15.45 -5.60 2.12
N VAL A 171 -16.03 -5.73 0.92
CA VAL A 171 -17.49 -5.68 0.71
C VAL A 171 -18.19 -6.72 1.59
N ASP A 172 -17.51 -7.83 1.89
CA ASP A 172 -17.99 -8.94 2.74
C ASP A 172 -17.31 -9.05 4.11
N SER A 173 -16.48 -8.09 4.51
CA SER A 173 -15.68 -8.27 5.73
C SER A 173 -16.46 -7.90 6.99
N LYS A 174 -16.95 -8.91 7.72
CA LYS A 174 -17.34 -8.82 9.16
C LYS A 174 -16.26 -8.18 10.04
N ARG A 175 -15.04 -8.03 9.53
CA ARG A 175 -13.92 -7.33 10.19
C ARG A 175 -14.17 -5.83 10.34
N PHE A 176 -14.96 -5.24 9.45
CA PHE A 176 -15.48 -3.89 9.55
C PHE A 176 -17.00 -3.96 9.66
N ASN A 177 -17.48 -4.52 10.78
CA ASN A 177 -18.90 -4.66 11.10
C ASN A 177 -19.51 -3.30 11.47
N PHE A 178 -19.46 -2.36 10.54
CA PHE A 178 -19.64 -0.96 10.82
C PHE A 178 -20.52 -0.35 9.75
N GLY A 179 -21.79 -0.15 10.11
CA GLY A 179 -22.63 0.90 9.51
C GLY A 179 -21.97 2.29 9.56
N PHE A 180 -20.81 2.39 10.21
CA PHE A 180 -19.82 3.46 10.19
C PHE A 180 -19.08 3.68 8.87
N PHE A 181 -19.30 2.90 7.79
CA PHE A 181 -18.84 3.30 6.43
C PHE A 181 -19.92 3.28 5.33
N GLU A 182 -21.17 2.93 5.66
CA GLU A 182 -22.29 3.11 4.75
C GLU A 182 -22.53 4.61 4.50
N SER A 183 -22.24 5.09 3.29
CA SER A 183 -22.48 6.48 2.85
C SER A 183 -23.96 6.89 2.93
N ASN A 184 -24.85 5.90 3.06
CA ASN A 184 -26.30 6.07 2.96
C ASN A 184 -26.92 6.38 4.33
N LYS A 185 -26.15 6.23 5.42
CA LYS A 185 -26.56 6.62 6.77
C LYS A 185 -26.11 8.05 7.01
N ILE A 186 -27.05 8.96 7.26
CA ILE A 186 -26.82 10.41 7.49
C ILE A 186 -25.74 10.67 8.56
N GLU A 187 -25.61 9.76 9.51
CA GLU A 187 -24.65 9.84 10.61
C GLU A 187 -23.20 9.62 10.18
N ASN A 188 -22.96 9.22 8.93
CA ASN A 188 -21.70 8.67 8.52
C ASN A 188 -21.03 9.42 7.34
N ASN A 189 -20.57 10.62 7.67
CA ASN A 189 -19.95 11.58 6.76
C ASN A 189 -18.42 11.42 6.65
N TRP A 190 -17.92 10.18 6.66
CA TRP A 190 -16.48 9.91 6.64
C TRP A 190 -15.78 10.49 5.39
N ASN A 191 -16.49 10.57 4.27
CA ASN A 191 -16.00 11.10 2.99
C ASN A 191 -16.11 12.63 2.87
N LYS A 192 -16.86 13.31 3.77
CA LYS A 192 -17.13 14.76 3.72
C LYS A 192 -15.87 15.63 3.66
N TYR A 193 -14.76 15.12 4.22
CA TYR A 193 -13.49 15.82 4.29
C TYR A 193 -12.42 15.27 3.34
N ILE A 194 -12.82 14.47 2.34
CA ILE A 194 -11.94 13.90 1.33
C ILE A 194 -12.38 14.43 -0.02
N SER A 195 -11.63 15.37 -0.59
CA SER A 195 -11.88 15.84 -1.95
C SER A 195 -11.16 14.93 -2.95
N ILE A 196 -11.85 14.51 -4.01
CA ILE A 196 -11.26 13.75 -5.12
C ILE A 196 -10.10 14.49 -5.80
N GLN A 197 -10.09 15.83 -5.73
CA GLN A 197 -9.03 16.69 -6.26
C GLN A 197 -7.92 17.01 -5.23
N GLU A 198 -8.08 16.59 -3.96
CA GLU A 198 -7.16 16.92 -2.86
C GLU A 198 -6.81 18.42 -2.71
N GLU A 199 -7.70 19.33 -3.14
CA GLU A 199 -7.52 20.78 -3.04
C GLU A 199 -7.73 21.29 -1.61
N TYR A 200 -6.74 21.03 -0.75
CA TYR A 200 -6.77 21.42 0.64
C TYR A 200 -6.00 22.74 0.90
N ASN A 201 -6.61 23.64 1.66
CA ASN A 201 -5.92 24.84 2.14
C ASN A 201 -4.99 24.50 3.32
N TYR A 202 -3.69 24.72 3.16
CA TYR A 202 -2.69 24.46 4.20
C TYR A 202 -2.14 25.76 4.76
N ASN A 203 -1.96 25.81 6.08
CA ASN A 203 -1.17 26.86 6.71
C ASN A 203 0.31 26.57 6.43
N TYR A 204 1.14 27.61 6.24
CA TYR A 204 2.59 27.48 5.98
C TYR A 204 3.26 26.56 7.02
N ASP A 205 2.88 26.72 8.29
CA ASP A 205 3.40 25.94 9.42
C ASP A 205 3.16 24.44 9.29
N SER A 206 2.06 24.00 8.68
CA SER A 206 1.79 22.56 8.47
C SER A 206 2.79 21.91 7.52
N ARG A 207 3.25 22.63 6.49
CA ARG A 207 4.26 22.11 5.55
C ARG A 207 5.63 22.03 6.21
N VAL A 208 5.99 23.03 7.00
CA VAL A 208 7.25 23.07 7.75
C VAL A 208 7.31 21.99 8.81
N PHE A 209 6.25 21.82 9.60
CA PHE A 209 6.19 20.76 10.59
C PHE A 209 6.24 19.38 9.89
N ILE A 210 5.58 19.15 8.74
CA ILE A 210 5.71 17.84 8.06
C ILE A 210 7.14 17.52 7.68
N ARG A 211 7.89 18.51 7.18
CA ARG A 211 9.32 18.34 6.92
C ARG A 211 10.08 17.98 8.20
N HIS A 212 9.87 18.73 9.29
CA HIS A 212 10.47 18.40 10.58
C HIS A 212 10.08 17.01 11.10
N ALA A 213 8.84 16.57 10.89
CA ALA A 213 8.38 15.24 11.27
C ALA A 213 9.08 14.15 10.45
N ILE A 214 9.32 14.37 9.15
CA ILE A 214 10.12 13.48 8.30
C ILE A 214 11.58 13.43 8.80
N ASP A 215 12.19 14.57 9.11
CA ASP A 215 13.57 14.65 9.59
C ASP A 215 13.74 14.00 10.98
N ASN A 216 12.77 14.17 11.87
CA ASN A 216 12.74 13.49 13.16
C ASN A 216 12.57 11.97 12.98
N ALA A 217 11.69 11.56 12.07
CA ALA A 217 11.50 10.15 11.75
C ALA A 217 12.78 9.51 11.20
N LEU A 218 13.47 10.23 10.30
CA LEU A 218 14.79 9.88 9.78
C LEU A 218 15.81 9.69 10.89
N GLY A 219 15.89 10.64 11.82
CA GLY A 219 16.78 10.57 12.98
C GLY A 219 16.51 9.32 13.81
N HIS A 220 15.24 9.06 14.14
CA HIS A 220 14.84 7.87 14.91
C HIS A 220 15.16 6.55 14.20
N VAL A 221 14.82 6.43 12.91
CA VAL A 221 15.13 5.25 12.10
C VAL A 221 16.65 5.02 12.04
N SER A 222 17.42 6.09 11.82
CA SER A 222 18.89 6.04 11.77
C SER A 222 19.49 5.59 13.10
N LEU A 223 19.00 6.11 14.22
CA LEU A 223 19.41 5.69 15.56
C LEU A 223 19.14 4.20 15.81
N MET A 224 17.97 3.70 15.43
CA MET A 224 17.64 2.26 15.60
C MET A 224 18.53 1.36 14.76
N ILE A 225 18.82 1.77 13.52
CA ILE A 225 19.73 1.03 12.63
C ILE A 225 21.15 1.01 13.21
N ASN A 226 21.64 2.16 13.68
CA ASN A 226 22.98 2.28 14.25
C ASN A 226 23.15 1.54 15.58
N GLY A 227 22.07 1.42 16.36
CA GLY A 227 22.04 0.64 17.61
C GLY A 227 22.15 -0.88 17.39
N SER A 228 21.90 -1.38 16.19
CA SER A 228 21.97 -2.82 15.87
C SER A 228 23.08 -3.11 14.87
N LYS A 229 24.14 -3.79 15.33
CA LYS A 229 25.26 -4.21 14.47
C LYS A 229 24.76 -5.03 13.26
N LEU A 230 23.76 -5.89 13.46
CA LEU A 230 23.15 -6.70 12.41
C LEU A 230 22.44 -5.84 11.36
N LEU A 231 21.61 -4.88 11.79
CA LEU A 231 20.92 -3.99 10.87
C LEU A 231 21.91 -3.12 10.10
N ARG A 232 22.86 -2.49 10.81
CA ARG A 232 23.90 -1.68 10.19
C ARG A 232 24.69 -2.48 9.14
N TRP A 233 25.08 -3.71 9.46
CA TRP A 233 25.75 -4.59 8.51
C TRP A 233 24.87 -4.89 7.29
N LYS A 234 23.60 -5.27 7.48
CA LYS A 234 22.65 -5.49 6.38
C LYS A 234 22.46 -4.26 5.50
N PHE A 235 22.29 -3.07 6.08
CA PHE A 235 22.12 -1.83 5.32
C PHE A 235 23.40 -1.39 4.60
N ASN A 236 24.57 -1.59 5.19
CA ASN A 236 25.84 -1.26 4.55
C ASN A 236 26.15 -2.16 3.34
N GLN A 237 25.62 -3.38 3.32
CA GLN A 237 25.74 -4.26 2.14
C GLN A 237 24.80 -3.85 1.00
N ILE A 238 23.68 -3.20 1.31
CA ILE A 238 22.76 -2.70 0.30
C ILE A 238 23.32 -1.36 -0.19
N ASN A 239 24.02 -1.37 -1.33
CA ASN A 239 24.45 -0.16 -2.04
C ASN A 239 23.23 0.61 -2.59
N LEU A 240 22.52 1.32 -1.70
CA LEU A 240 21.52 2.35 -2.04
C LEU A 240 22.16 3.62 -2.62
N SER A 241 23.46 3.60 -2.86
CA SER A 241 24.32 4.73 -3.20
C SER A 241 24.35 5.07 -4.70
N GLY A 242 23.77 4.25 -5.58
CA GLY A 242 23.92 4.37 -7.04
C GLY A 242 22.78 5.03 -7.83
N LYS A 243 21.64 5.34 -7.19
CA LYS A 243 20.55 6.11 -7.80
C LYS A 243 20.29 7.30 -6.86
N GLU A 244 20.09 8.50 -7.40
CA GLU A 244 19.54 9.68 -6.69
C GLU A 244 18.10 9.37 -6.22
N THR A 245 17.96 8.34 -5.41
CA THR A 245 16.72 7.93 -4.79
C THR A 245 16.39 9.01 -3.78
N ALA A 246 15.19 9.57 -3.93
CA ALA A 246 14.67 10.56 -3.02
C ALA A 246 14.83 10.04 -1.58
N ILE A 247 15.18 10.92 -0.66
CA ILE A 247 15.37 10.60 0.77
C ILE A 247 14.20 9.73 1.32
N ALA A 248 12.99 9.96 0.81
CA ALA A 248 11.78 9.18 1.09
C ALA A 248 11.93 7.68 0.80
N ASP A 249 12.47 7.28 -0.35
CA ASP A 249 12.63 5.87 -0.73
C ASP A 249 13.62 5.16 0.20
N LYS A 250 14.73 5.83 0.54
CA LYS A 250 15.71 5.30 1.49
C LYS A 250 15.08 5.09 2.88
N ILE A 251 14.22 6.00 3.33
CA ILE A 251 13.49 5.84 4.61
C ILE A 251 12.52 4.67 4.53
N TRP A 252 11.77 4.60 3.45
CA TRP A 252 10.77 3.57 3.24
C TRP A 252 11.40 2.17 3.31
N TRP A 253 12.53 1.95 2.64
CA TRP A 253 13.28 0.69 2.75
C TRP A 253 13.81 0.40 4.13
N LYS A 254 14.35 1.43 4.79
CA LYS A 254 14.83 1.32 6.16
C LYS A 254 13.72 0.85 7.09
N PHE A 255 12.55 1.42 6.92
CA PHE A 255 11.37 1.10 7.69
C PHE A 255 10.85 -0.32 7.41
N ILE A 256 10.78 -0.73 6.14
CA ILE A 256 10.41 -2.11 5.76
C ILE A 256 11.36 -3.13 6.41
N LEU A 257 12.67 -2.91 6.33
CA LEU A 257 13.66 -3.83 6.90
C LEU A 257 13.61 -3.85 8.43
N LEU A 258 13.36 -2.71 9.08
CA LEU A 258 13.10 -2.65 10.52
C LEU A 258 11.88 -3.50 10.92
N SER A 259 10.81 -3.49 10.12
CA SER A 259 9.57 -4.25 10.40
C SER A 259 9.79 -5.76 10.55
N ARG A 260 10.86 -6.28 9.92
CA ARG A 260 11.22 -7.71 9.94
C ARG A 260 12.12 -8.11 11.09
N VAL A 261 12.90 -7.17 11.62
CA VAL A 261 13.92 -7.47 12.62
C VAL A 261 13.44 -7.11 14.02
N MET A 262 12.52 -6.16 14.13
CA MET A 262 11.94 -5.74 15.39
C MET A 262 10.74 -6.63 15.77
N LYS A 263 10.51 -6.80 17.07
CA LYS A 263 9.26 -7.39 17.56
C LYS A 263 8.08 -6.48 17.21
N GLU A 264 6.92 -7.09 16.96
CA GLU A 264 5.71 -6.39 16.49
C GLU A 264 5.26 -5.27 17.44
N ASP A 265 5.35 -5.46 18.75
CA ASP A 265 5.04 -4.48 19.79
C ASP A 265 5.95 -3.25 19.72
N VAL A 266 7.26 -3.45 19.54
CA VAL A 266 8.24 -2.35 19.46
C VAL A 266 8.04 -1.54 18.18
N PHE A 267 7.83 -2.21 17.05
CA PHE A 267 7.65 -1.54 15.78
C PHE A 267 6.26 -0.87 15.67
N SER A 268 5.21 -1.46 16.26
CA SER A 268 3.89 -0.81 16.40
C SER A 268 3.98 0.47 17.23
N ASN A 269 4.77 0.45 18.31
CA ASN A 269 5.05 1.66 19.09
C ASN A 269 5.81 2.72 18.29
N MET A 270 6.76 2.32 17.43
CA MET A 270 7.44 3.23 16.52
C MET A 270 6.46 3.84 15.50
N ILE A 271 5.60 3.03 14.86
CA ILE A 271 4.54 3.53 13.96
C ILE A 271 3.67 4.54 14.69
N ARG A 272 3.22 4.22 15.91
CA ARG A 272 2.38 5.11 16.70
C ARG A 272 3.06 6.46 16.96
N LYS A 273 4.36 6.46 17.25
CA LYS A 273 5.15 7.69 17.39
C LYS A 273 5.20 8.46 16.07
N PHE A 274 5.53 7.79 14.96
CA PHE A 274 5.51 8.44 13.64
C PHE A 274 4.15 9.02 13.30
N ASP A 275 3.08 8.24 13.45
CA ASP A 275 1.74 8.74 13.15
C ASP A 275 1.37 9.93 14.04
N SER A 276 1.77 9.94 15.32
CA SER A 276 1.59 11.10 16.20
C SER A 276 2.37 12.34 15.75
N PHE A 277 3.60 12.17 15.24
CA PHE A 277 4.38 13.26 14.65
C PHE A 277 3.80 13.77 13.33
N PHE A 278 3.01 12.95 12.64
CA PHE A 278 2.42 13.30 11.35
C PHE A 278 0.93 13.69 11.44
N ARG A 279 0.36 13.88 12.63
CA ARG A 279 -1.02 14.36 12.80
C ARG A 279 -1.06 15.89 12.63
N TYR A 280 -1.76 16.35 11.59
CA TYR A 280 -2.12 17.74 11.30
C TYR A 280 -3.61 17.87 11.05
#